data_AF-A0A519UBQ6-F1
#
_entry.id   AF-A0A519UBQ6-F1
#
_cell.length_a   1.000
_cell.length_b   1.000
_cell.length_c   1.000
_cell.angle_alpha   90.00
_cell.angle_beta   90.00
_cell.angle_gamma   90.00
#
_symmetry.space_group_name_H-M   'P 1'
#
loop_
_entity.id
_entity.type
_entity.pdbx_description
1 polymer ?
#
loop_
_entity_poly.entity_id
_entity_poly.type
_entity_poly.pdbx_seq_one_letter_code
_entity_poly.pdbx_strand_id
1 'polypeptide(L)'
;MIAWQGYAVGSPVFYNYKTNMYELAVQGVFTLNNIRFHRAKTGFNVYALAGVGGMIFDTKIDARNGSAVYNFTSLPGYAGYASSGFQYKDRKDIRKALKDFTDGDYESQPEDDRGQPRLFGEPFKPMVNVGLGMAFKLNKKLSLAIEDKVTIAKTDLLDGQQWQENGPGVQTAQTRDNDWANFLSVGLNIALGAKAVEPLWWVNPLDYAYNEINQPRHMKLPKPILDDGDGDGITDQFDQEPNTPAGTPVDAHGVSRDTDGDGVPDSKDKELITPTQCQPVDADGVGKCPPPDCCKLIDSIMQYGIRGRCNIGDLPS
;
A
#
# COMPACT_ATOMS: atom_id res chain seq x y z
N MET A 1 -10.75 44.48 -30.74
CA MET A 1 -10.87 44.37 -32.21
C MET A 1 -10.51 42.94 -32.60
N ILE A 2 -11.18 42.36 -33.59
CA ILE A 2 -10.93 40.98 -34.03
C ILE A 2 -9.57 40.93 -34.75
N ALA A 3 -8.77 39.91 -34.50
CA ALA A 3 -7.37 39.79 -34.92
C ALA A 3 -7.16 40.06 -36.42
N TRP A 4 -7.90 39.37 -37.28
CA TRP A 4 -7.73 39.43 -38.74
C TRP A 4 -8.52 40.56 -39.41
N GLN A 5 -9.32 41.30 -38.66
CA GLN A 5 -10.05 42.45 -39.19
C GLN A 5 -9.03 43.51 -39.63
N GLY A 6 -9.09 43.98 -40.88
CA GLY A 6 -8.14 44.98 -41.41
C GLY A 6 -6.97 44.42 -42.22
N TYR A 7 -6.81 43.09 -42.27
CA TYR A 7 -5.93 42.44 -43.26
C TYR A 7 -6.66 42.31 -44.60
N ALA A 8 -5.98 42.62 -45.71
CA ALA A 8 -6.54 42.42 -47.05
C ALA A 8 -6.54 40.92 -47.41
N VAL A 9 -7.54 40.46 -48.14
CA VAL A 9 -7.62 39.07 -48.62
C VAL A 9 -6.35 38.70 -49.38
N GLY A 10 -5.74 37.56 -49.02
CA GLY A 10 -4.49 37.08 -49.61
C GLY A 10 -3.22 37.71 -49.01
N SER A 11 -3.35 38.55 -47.98
CA SER A 11 -2.18 39.03 -47.23
C SER A 11 -1.58 37.90 -46.39
N PRO A 12 -0.25 37.74 -46.37
CA PRO A 12 0.38 36.75 -45.52
C PRO A 12 0.20 37.13 -44.05
N VAL A 13 -0.21 36.16 -43.24
CA VAL A 13 -0.36 36.30 -41.79
C VAL A 13 0.39 35.18 -41.08
N PHE A 14 0.87 35.44 -39.87
CA PHE A 14 1.42 34.41 -39.00
C PHE A 14 0.53 34.27 -37.77
N TYR A 15 0.14 33.04 -37.48
CA TYR A 15 -0.63 32.74 -36.28
C TYR A 15 0.28 32.79 -35.05
N ASN A 16 0.07 33.80 -34.22
CA ASN A 16 0.73 33.96 -32.93
C ASN A 16 -0.34 34.19 -31.87
N TYR A 17 -0.64 33.15 -31.09
CA TYR A 17 -1.70 33.16 -30.09
C TYR A 17 -1.17 32.82 -28.70
N LYS A 18 -1.93 33.24 -27.70
CA LYS A 18 -1.73 32.89 -26.30
C LYS A 18 -3.09 32.53 -25.71
N THR A 19 -3.16 31.34 -25.12
CA THR A 19 -4.41 30.80 -24.58
C THR A 19 -4.25 30.55 -23.09
N ASN A 20 -5.12 31.17 -22.31
CA ASN A 20 -5.27 30.89 -20.89
C ASN A 20 -6.40 29.88 -20.71
N MET A 21 -6.07 28.67 -20.27
CA MET A 21 -7.04 27.60 -20.03
C MET A 21 -7.30 27.43 -18.54
N TYR A 22 -8.58 27.41 -18.15
CA TYR A 22 -9.00 27.10 -16.80
C TYR A 22 -9.89 25.86 -16.83
N GLU A 23 -9.45 24.82 -16.15
CA GLU A 23 -10.08 23.51 -16.16
C GLU A 23 -10.61 23.16 -14.78
N LEU A 24 -11.88 22.74 -14.70
CA LEU A 24 -12.46 22.11 -13.53
C LEU A 24 -12.93 20.71 -13.91
N ALA A 25 -12.32 19.68 -13.31
CA ALA A 25 -12.62 18.29 -13.62
C ALA A 25 -12.73 17.42 -12.37
N VAL A 26 -13.55 16.38 -12.47
CA VAL A 26 -13.52 15.25 -11.55
C VAL A 26 -12.79 14.11 -12.25
N GLN A 27 -11.68 13.67 -11.66
CA GLN A 27 -10.81 12.63 -12.22
C GLN A 27 -10.81 11.39 -11.32
N GLY A 28 -10.95 10.23 -11.94
CA GLY A 28 -10.61 8.96 -11.32
C GLY A 28 -9.13 8.66 -11.53
N VAL A 29 -8.43 8.25 -10.47
CA VAL A 29 -7.04 7.79 -10.53
C VAL A 29 -7.00 6.28 -10.35
N PHE A 30 -6.47 5.58 -11.36
CA PHE A 30 -6.32 4.14 -11.39
C PHE A 30 -4.85 3.79 -11.22
N THR A 31 -4.49 3.16 -10.11
CA THR A 31 -3.11 2.75 -9.88
C THR A 31 -2.85 1.34 -10.39
N LEU A 32 -1.74 1.16 -11.10
CA LEU A 32 -1.31 -0.11 -11.68
C LEU A 32 -0.41 -0.91 -10.71
N ASN A 33 -0.36 -0.52 -9.43
CA ASN A 33 0.44 -1.16 -8.38
C ASN A 33 0.14 -2.66 -8.19
N ASN A 34 -0.98 -3.17 -8.73
CA ASN A 34 -1.40 -4.56 -8.63
C ASN A 34 -0.65 -5.54 -9.57
N ILE A 35 0.32 -5.09 -10.37
CA ILE A 35 1.01 -5.98 -11.33
C ILE A 35 2.18 -6.77 -10.68
N ARG A 36 2.59 -6.48 -9.44
CA ARG A 36 3.67 -7.20 -8.74
C ARG A 36 3.23 -7.79 -7.40
N PHE A 37 2.50 -8.90 -7.45
CA PHE A 37 2.07 -9.70 -6.28
C PHE A 37 3.20 -10.22 -5.36
N HIS A 38 4.48 -10.10 -5.76
CA HIS A 38 5.63 -10.71 -5.06
C HIS A 38 6.51 -9.71 -4.28
N ARG A 39 6.19 -8.40 -4.25
CA ARG A 39 6.93 -7.42 -3.43
C ARG A 39 5.97 -6.56 -2.61
N ALA A 40 6.16 -6.57 -1.28
CA ALA A 40 5.32 -5.84 -0.33
C ALA A 40 5.44 -4.30 -0.44
N LYS A 41 6.57 -3.77 -0.95
CA LYS A 41 6.80 -2.32 -1.07
C LYS A 41 7.55 -1.99 -2.35
N THR A 42 6.92 -1.26 -3.27
CA THR A 42 7.58 -0.65 -4.43
C THR A 42 7.66 0.85 -4.22
N GLY A 43 8.87 1.43 -4.26
CA GLY A 43 9.08 2.89 -4.21
C GLY A 43 8.66 3.61 -5.50
N PHE A 44 7.90 2.95 -6.37
CA PHE A 44 7.50 3.37 -7.70
C PHE A 44 6.05 2.95 -7.91
N ASN A 45 5.24 3.88 -8.42
CA ASN A 45 3.83 3.68 -8.73
C ASN A 45 3.54 4.26 -10.10
N VAL A 46 2.84 3.50 -10.95
CA VAL A 46 2.31 3.97 -12.23
C VAL A 46 0.81 4.09 -12.08
N TYR A 47 0.25 5.21 -12.48
CA TYR A 47 -1.18 5.45 -12.44
C TYR A 47 -1.68 6.02 -13.76
N ALA A 48 -2.93 5.75 -14.06
CA ALA A 48 -3.68 6.41 -15.12
C ALA A 48 -4.72 7.31 -14.49
N LEU A 49 -4.98 8.45 -15.11
CA LEU A 49 -6.07 9.36 -14.74
C LEU A 49 -7.05 9.48 -15.91
N ALA A 50 -8.34 9.48 -15.60
CA ALA A 50 -9.38 9.75 -16.57
C ALA A 50 -10.50 10.52 -15.88
N GLY A 51 -10.99 11.58 -16.51
CA GLY A 51 -11.99 12.45 -15.92
C GLY A 51 -12.81 13.20 -16.94
N VAL A 52 -13.90 13.75 -16.44
CA VAL A 52 -14.80 14.64 -17.19
C VAL A 52 -14.94 15.95 -16.43
N GLY A 53 -15.11 17.03 -17.17
CA GLY A 53 -15.14 18.35 -16.58
C GLY A 53 -15.63 19.42 -17.55
N GLY A 54 -15.48 20.65 -17.11
CA GLY A 54 -15.67 21.84 -17.94
C GLY A 54 -14.40 22.65 -18.00
N MET A 55 -14.18 23.28 -19.14
CA MET A 55 -13.11 24.26 -19.31
C MET A 55 -13.68 25.58 -19.80
N ILE A 56 -13.07 26.66 -19.32
CA ILE A 56 -13.16 27.98 -19.95
C ILE A 56 -11.78 28.33 -20.48
N PHE A 57 -11.73 29.00 -21.62
CA PHE A 57 -10.46 29.43 -22.21
C PHE A 57 -10.59 30.86 -22.72
N ASP A 58 -9.55 31.65 -22.50
CA ASP A 58 -9.38 32.97 -23.09
C ASP A 58 -8.19 32.91 -24.05
N THR A 59 -8.48 32.91 -25.35
CA THR A 59 -7.46 32.98 -26.40
C THR A 59 -7.28 34.42 -26.82
N LYS A 60 -6.04 34.85 -27.03
CA LYS A 60 -5.69 36.16 -27.54
C LYS A 60 -4.66 36.02 -28.65
N ILE A 61 -4.75 36.86 -29.67
CA ILE A 61 -3.87 36.82 -30.84
C ILE A 61 -3.03 38.09 -30.89
N ASP A 62 -1.79 37.95 -31.32
CA ASP A 62 -0.83 39.02 -31.53
C ASP A 62 -0.76 39.37 -33.03
N ALA A 63 -1.80 40.06 -33.51
CA ALA A 63 -1.97 40.45 -34.92
C ALA A 63 -1.85 41.97 -35.15
N ARG A 64 -1.72 42.75 -34.08
CA ARG A 64 -1.77 44.22 -34.10
C ARG A 64 -0.78 44.81 -33.10
N ASN A 65 -0.38 46.05 -33.36
CA ASN A 65 0.33 46.91 -32.42
C ASN A 65 -0.57 48.12 -32.11
N GLY A 66 -1.31 48.03 -31.02
CA GLY A 66 -2.42 48.91 -30.67
C GLY A 66 -3.53 48.91 -31.73
N SER A 67 -3.59 49.99 -32.50
CA SER A 67 -4.61 50.14 -33.56
C SER A 67 -4.12 49.72 -34.94
N ALA A 68 -2.80 49.57 -35.14
CA ALA A 68 -2.21 49.23 -36.43
C ALA A 68 -2.10 47.71 -36.61
N VAL A 69 -2.39 47.22 -37.82
CA VAL A 69 -2.17 45.81 -38.19
C VAL A 69 -0.70 45.59 -38.52
N TYR A 70 -0.14 44.44 -38.12
CA TYR A 70 1.21 44.08 -38.50
C TYR A 70 1.31 43.83 -40.01
N ASN A 71 2.40 44.29 -40.62
CA ASN A 71 2.72 43.94 -42.01
C ASN A 71 3.81 42.86 -42.04
N PHE A 72 3.38 41.60 -42.08
CA PHE A 72 4.30 40.45 -42.08
C PHE A 72 5.20 40.34 -43.32
N THR A 73 4.88 41.02 -44.43
CA THR A 73 5.80 41.09 -45.59
C THR A 73 7.08 41.87 -45.27
N SER A 74 7.04 42.73 -44.25
CA SER A 74 8.20 43.51 -43.78
C SER A 74 9.06 42.77 -42.75
N LEU A 75 8.69 41.53 -42.40
CA LEU A 75 9.44 40.70 -41.47
C LEU A 75 10.88 40.48 -42.00
N PRO A 76 11.92 40.66 -41.17
CA PRO A 76 13.29 40.40 -41.58
C PRO A 76 13.46 38.98 -42.14
N GLY A 77 13.98 38.86 -43.36
CA GLY A 77 14.15 37.58 -44.05
C GLY A 77 12.92 37.05 -44.80
N TYR A 78 11.77 37.73 -44.73
CA TYR A 78 10.51 37.30 -45.36
C TYR A 78 10.65 36.92 -46.84
N ALA A 79 11.30 37.76 -47.64
CA ALA A 79 11.49 37.48 -49.08
C ALA A 79 12.26 36.17 -49.34
N GLY A 80 13.20 35.82 -48.46
CA GLY A 80 13.93 34.55 -48.52
C GLY A 80 13.05 33.36 -48.15
N TYR A 81 12.24 33.50 -47.10
CA TYR A 81 11.31 32.44 -46.67
C TYR A 81 10.17 32.23 -47.68
N ALA A 82 9.63 33.32 -48.23
CA ALA A 82 8.56 33.27 -49.22
C ALA A 82 9.02 32.64 -50.54
N SER A 83 10.24 32.95 -51.00
CA SER A 83 10.81 32.35 -52.22
C SER A 83 11.15 30.86 -52.07
N SER A 84 11.45 30.39 -50.85
CA SER A 84 11.68 28.97 -50.55
C SER A 84 10.40 28.20 -50.21
N GLY A 85 9.25 28.87 -50.11
CA GLY A 85 7.98 28.26 -49.73
C GLY A 85 7.91 27.83 -48.27
N PHE A 86 8.52 28.59 -47.34
CA PHE A 86 8.48 28.35 -45.89
C PHE A 86 8.93 26.94 -45.49
N GLN A 87 10.20 26.61 -45.79
CA GLN A 87 10.77 25.31 -45.46
C GLN A 87 10.87 25.09 -43.94
N TYR A 88 10.60 23.86 -43.48
CA TYR A 88 10.65 23.50 -42.05
C TYR A 88 11.99 23.83 -41.36
N LYS A 89 13.11 23.76 -42.10
CA LYS A 89 14.45 24.10 -41.61
C LYS A 89 14.56 25.57 -41.14
N ASP A 90 13.79 26.48 -41.76
CA ASP A 90 13.85 27.92 -41.50
C ASP A 90 12.96 28.32 -40.30
N ARG A 91 12.18 27.39 -39.72
CA ARG A 91 11.20 27.70 -38.67
C ARG A 91 11.81 28.42 -37.46
N LYS A 92 13.05 28.08 -37.09
CA LYS A 92 13.70 28.65 -35.91
C LYS A 92 14.01 30.12 -36.12
N ASP A 93 14.50 30.46 -37.31
CA ASP A 93 14.83 31.82 -37.68
C ASP A 93 13.56 32.67 -37.87
N ILE A 94 12.54 32.11 -38.52
CA ILE A 94 11.22 32.74 -38.66
C ILE A 94 10.60 33.04 -37.29
N ARG A 95 10.60 32.08 -36.36
CA ARG A 95 10.06 32.28 -35.00
C ARG A 95 10.81 33.34 -34.22
N LYS A 96 12.13 33.43 -34.39
CA LYS A 96 12.95 34.47 -33.76
C LYS A 96 12.62 35.84 -34.35
N ALA A 97 12.60 35.95 -35.67
CA ALA A 97 12.24 37.18 -36.36
C ALA A 97 10.84 37.66 -35.97
N LEU A 98 9.86 36.77 -35.86
CA LEU A 98 8.51 37.09 -35.42
C LEU A 98 8.48 37.62 -33.99
N LYS A 99 9.18 36.95 -33.07
CA LYS A 99 9.26 37.37 -31.67
C LYS A 99 9.91 38.75 -31.49
N ASP A 100 10.89 39.08 -32.33
CA ASP A 100 11.55 40.39 -32.31
C ASP A 100 10.72 41.46 -33.04
N PHE A 101 9.79 41.06 -33.91
CA PHE A 101 8.94 41.95 -34.71
C PHE A 101 7.62 42.31 -34.04
N THR A 102 7.02 41.38 -33.29
CA THR A 102 5.78 41.63 -32.55
C THR A 102 6.06 42.10 -31.11
N ASP A 103 5.12 42.85 -30.52
CA ASP A 103 5.24 43.39 -29.17
C ASP A 103 4.95 42.35 -28.07
N GLY A 104 4.21 41.28 -28.40
CA GLY A 104 3.85 40.23 -27.47
C GLY A 104 2.78 40.64 -26.46
N ASP A 105 1.98 41.68 -26.76
CA ASP A 105 0.93 42.18 -25.88
C ASP A 105 -0.39 41.40 -26.00
N TYR A 106 -0.56 40.58 -27.04
CA TYR A 106 -1.72 39.69 -27.26
C TYR A 106 -3.07 40.41 -27.01
N GLU A 107 -3.27 41.53 -27.68
CA GLU A 107 -4.42 42.42 -27.45
C GLU A 107 -5.63 42.12 -28.32
N SER A 108 -5.45 41.38 -29.41
CA SER A 108 -6.51 41.17 -30.39
C SER A 108 -7.38 39.97 -30.03
N GLN A 109 -8.69 40.15 -30.22
CA GLN A 109 -9.66 39.10 -29.93
C GLN A 109 -9.59 38.01 -31.00
N PRO A 110 -9.67 36.74 -30.59
CA PRO A 110 -9.69 35.61 -31.50
C PRO A 110 -11.01 35.59 -32.25
N GLU A 111 -11.14 34.64 -33.17
CA GLU A 111 -12.45 34.33 -33.70
C GLU A 111 -13.35 33.67 -32.64
N ASP A 112 -14.65 33.88 -32.77
CA ASP A 112 -15.63 33.51 -31.75
C ASP A 112 -16.82 32.78 -32.38
N ASP A 113 -17.20 31.66 -31.78
CA ASP A 113 -18.42 30.92 -32.09
C ASP A 113 -19.57 31.48 -31.25
N ARG A 114 -20.44 32.27 -31.90
CA ARG A 114 -21.60 32.90 -31.25
C ARG A 114 -22.60 31.90 -30.66
N GLY A 115 -22.57 30.64 -31.09
CA GLY A 115 -23.42 29.57 -30.54
C GLY A 115 -22.84 28.92 -29.29
N GLN A 116 -21.60 29.22 -28.92
CA GLN A 116 -20.94 28.58 -27.79
C GLN A 116 -21.44 29.16 -26.45
N PRO A 117 -21.77 28.30 -25.47
CA PRO A 117 -22.10 28.77 -24.12
C PRO A 117 -20.89 29.47 -23.50
N ARG A 118 -21.16 30.52 -22.70
CA ARG A 118 -20.13 31.28 -22.00
C ARG A 118 -20.32 31.19 -20.50
N LEU A 119 -19.21 31.17 -19.77
CA LEU A 119 -19.16 31.19 -18.32
C LEU A 119 -18.15 32.26 -17.89
N PHE A 120 -18.59 33.18 -17.02
CA PHE A 120 -17.81 34.37 -16.62
C PHE A 120 -17.35 35.28 -17.78
N GLY A 121 -18.07 35.26 -18.90
CA GLY A 121 -17.75 36.05 -20.10
C GLY A 121 -16.88 35.29 -21.12
N GLU A 122 -16.27 34.18 -20.71
CA GLU A 122 -15.39 33.36 -21.54
C GLU A 122 -16.11 32.14 -22.15
N PRO A 123 -15.70 31.67 -23.34
CA PRO A 123 -16.22 30.46 -23.95
C PRO A 123 -16.06 29.22 -23.04
N PHE A 124 -17.15 28.50 -22.81
CA PHE A 124 -17.19 27.26 -22.02
C PHE A 124 -17.30 26.03 -22.93
N LYS A 125 -16.53 24.98 -22.65
CA LYS A 125 -16.68 23.66 -23.28
C LYS A 125 -16.67 22.53 -22.25
N PRO A 126 -17.54 21.52 -22.40
CA PRO A 126 -17.32 20.25 -21.72
C PRO A 126 -16.03 19.62 -22.26
N MET A 127 -15.26 19.01 -21.36
CA MET A 127 -13.98 18.39 -21.70
C MET A 127 -13.85 17.02 -21.06
N VAL A 128 -13.03 16.18 -21.69
CA VAL A 128 -12.55 14.91 -21.14
C VAL A 128 -11.05 15.03 -20.99
N ASN A 129 -10.51 14.61 -19.86
CA ASN A 129 -9.06 14.50 -19.69
C ASN A 129 -8.66 13.05 -19.43
N VAL A 130 -7.52 12.69 -20.03
CA VAL A 130 -6.89 11.40 -19.85
C VAL A 130 -5.41 11.64 -19.63
N GLY A 131 -4.78 10.81 -18.82
CA GLY A 131 -3.36 10.98 -18.55
C GLY A 131 -2.74 9.75 -17.94
N LEU A 132 -1.41 9.76 -17.96
CA LEU A 132 -0.57 8.72 -17.38
C LEU A 132 0.45 9.40 -16.49
N GLY A 133 0.65 8.84 -15.31
CA GLY A 133 1.57 9.36 -14.33
C GLY A 133 2.43 8.27 -13.71
N MET A 134 3.61 8.70 -13.31
CA MET A 134 4.57 7.92 -12.55
C MET A 134 4.89 8.68 -11.28
N ALA A 135 4.81 8.02 -10.14
CA ALA A 135 5.25 8.56 -8.86
C ALA A 135 6.43 7.76 -8.33
N PHE A 136 7.42 8.47 -7.79
CA PHE A 136 8.60 7.94 -7.12
C PHE A 136 8.60 8.38 -5.67
N LYS A 137 8.73 7.42 -4.76
CA LYS A 137 8.83 7.68 -3.34
C LYS A 137 10.27 8.09 -3.00
N LEU A 138 10.46 9.32 -2.54
CA LEU A 138 11.76 9.83 -2.08
C LEU A 138 11.96 9.53 -0.58
N ASN A 139 10.91 9.73 0.23
CA ASN A 139 10.89 9.38 1.65
C ASN A 139 9.43 9.14 2.10
N LYS A 140 9.19 8.81 3.39
CA LYS A 140 7.84 8.62 3.97
C LYS A 140 6.91 9.83 3.82
N LYS A 141 7.47 11.03 3.67
CA LYS A 141 6.72 12.29 3.55
C LYS A 141 6.88 13.00 2.21
N LEU A 142 7.73 12.49 1.31
CA LEU A 142 8.09 13.17 0.08
C LEU A 142 8.01 12.21 -1.10
N SER A 143 7.30 12.58 -2.15
CA SER A 143 7.26 11.83 -3.40
C SER A 143 7.29 12.76 -4.60
N LEU A 144 8.06 12.38 -5.61
CA LEU A 144 8.12 13.04 -6.90
C LEU A 144 7.10 12.39 -7.84
N ALA A 145 6.33 13.17 -8.58
CA ALA A 145 5.40 12.69 -9.59
C ALA A 145 5.75 13.32 -10.95
N ILE A 146 5.65 12.54 -12.00
CA ILE A 146 5.68 13.00 -13.38
C ILE A 146 4.35 12.57 -13.98
N GLU A 147 3.60 13.50 -14.54
CA GLU A 147 2.27 13.25 -15.07
C GLU A 147 2.15 13.89 -16.45
N ASP A 148 1.70 13.12 -17.43
CA ASP A 148 1.34 13.59 -18.75
C ASP A 148 -0.19 13.54 -18.89
N LYS A 149 -0.81 14.69 -19.11
CA LYS A 149 -2.27 14.85 -19.21
C LYS A 149 -2.63 15.43 -20.57
N VAL A 150 -3.57 14.78 -21.24
CA VAL A 150 -4.21 15.29 -22.45
C VAL A 150 -5.63 15.73 -22.11
N THR A 151 -5.94 16.98 -22.40
CA THR A 151 -7.29 17.55 -22.34
C THR A 151 -7.88 17.56 -23.74
N ILE A 152 -8.98 16.85 -23.91
CA ILE A 152 -9.75 16.74 -25.13
C ILE A 152 -10.98 17.63 -24.98
N ALA A 153 -10.96 18.75 -25.70
CA ALA A 153 -12.09 19.65 -25.83
C ALA A 153 -12.50 19.65 -27.30
N LYS A 154 -13.79 19.41 -27.57
CA LYS A 154 -14.29 19.37 -28.95
C LYS A 154 -14.49 20.79 -29.47
N THR A 155 -13.39 21.50 -29.66
CA THR A 155 -13.34 22.89 -30.08
C THR A 155 -12.10 23.13 -30.94
N ASP A 156 -12.24 24.01 -31.92
CA ASP A 156 -11.22 24.42 -32.89
C ASP A 156 -10.78 25.88 -32.64
N LEU A 157 -11.09 26.39 -31.44
CA LEU A 157 -10.85 27.78 -31.06
C LEU A 157 -9.82 27.90 -29.94
N LEU A 158 -9.11 26.81 -29.58
CA LEU A 158 -8.06 26.91 -28.56
C LEU A 158 -6.87 27.70 -29.09
N ASP A 159 -6.61 27.65 -30.40
CA ASP A 159 -5.63 28.51 -31.07
C ASP A 159 -6.23 29.83 -31.61
N GLY A 160 -7.56 29.95 -31.58
CA GLY A 160 -8.32 31.13 -31.98
C GLY A 160 -8.60 31.24 -33.48
N GLN A 161 -8.43 30.15 -34.24
CA GLN A 161 -8.60 30.11 -35.68
C GLN A 161 -9.52 28.98 -36.13
N GLN A 162 -10.62 29.30 -36.80
CA GLN A 162 -11.62 28.29 -37.23
C GLN A 162 -11.64 28.00 -38.75
N TRP A 163 -10.87 28.73 -39.54
CA TRP A 163 -10.91 28.67 -41.01
C TRP A 163 -9.67 28.00 -41.58
N GLN A 164 -9.89 27.17 -42.60
CA GLN A 164 -8.81 26.58 -43.39
C GLN A 164 -8.02 27.66 -44.14
N GLU A 165 -6.71 27.47 -44.22
CA GLU A 165 -5.81 28.25 -45.08
C GLU A 165 -6.08 27.92 -46.56
N ASN A 166 -7.13 28.52 -47.11
CA ASN A 166 -7.46 28.38 -48.53
C ASN A 166 -6.76 29.49 -49.34
N GLY A 167 -6.23 29.12 -50.52
CA GLY A 167 -5.57 30.07 -51.41
C GLY A 167 -6.50 31.22 -51.85
N PRO A 168 -5.95 32.35 -52.34
CA PRO A 168 -6.74 33.51 -52.72
C PRO A 168 -7.86 33.14 -53.71
N GLY A 169 -9.12 33.44 -53.36
CA GLY A 169 -10.29 33.24 -54.23
C GLY A 169 -10.98 31.87 -54.12
N VAL A 170 -10.55 30.99 -53.21
CA VAL A 170 -11.23 29.72 -52.93
C VAL A 170 -12.22 29.89 -51.78
N GLN A 171 -13.34 29.15 -51.83
CA GLN A 171 -14.39 29.19 -50.81
C GLN A 171 -13.81 28.92 -49.42
N THR A 172 -14.15 29.75 -48.43
CA THR A 172 -13.74 29.57 -47.03
C THR A 172 -14.49 28.39 -46.43
N ALA A 173 -13.76 27.40 -45.92
CA ALA A 173 -14.32 26.27 -45.18
C ALA A 173 -13.76 26.27 -43.75
N GLN A 174 -14.57 25.82 -42.79
CA GLN A 174 -14.09 25.63 -41.42
C GLN A 174 -13.13 24.45 -41.34
N THR A 175 -12.15 24.54 -40.45
CA THR A 175 -11.27 23.42 -40.10
C THR A 175 -12.10 22.28 -39.51
N ARG A 176 -11.79 21.04 -39.92
CA ARG A 176 -12.55 19.85 -39.51
C ARG A 176 -12.02 19.25 -38.21
N ASP A 177 -10.78 19.59 -37.88
CA ASP A 177 -10.06 19.01 -36.76
C ASP A 177 -10.35 19.83 -35.50
N ASN A 178 -10.16 19.25 -34.31
CA ASN A 178 -10.33 19.96 -33.04
C ASN A 178 -8.99 20.01 -32.34
N ASP A 179 -8.78 21.04 -31.55
CA ASP A 179 -7.57 21.25 -30.78
C ASP A 179 -7.57 20.40 -29.49
N TRP A 180 -6.46 19.73 -29.23
CA TRP A 180 -6.20 19.06 -27.96
C TRP A 180 -5.04 19.74 -27.25
N ALA A 181 -5.16 19.87 -25.92
CA ALA A 181 -4.08 20.39 -25.09
C ALA A 181 -3.36 19.24 -24.40
N ASN A 182 -2.03 19.23 -24.45
CA ASN A 182 -1.19 18.29 -23.71
C ASN A 182 -0.36 19.05 -22.68
N PHE A 183 -0.29 18.52 -21.47
CA PHE A 183 0.45 19.07 -20.35
C PHE A 183 1.29 17.98 -19.67
N LEU A 184 2.61 18.09 -19.84
CA LEU A 184 3.59 17.35 -19.04
C LEU A 184 3.92 18.15 -17.77
N SER A 185 3.71 17.55 -16.61
CA SER A 185 3.96 18.15 -15.32
C SER A 185 4.92 17.32 -14.47
N VAL A 186 5.72 18.01 -13.66
CA VAL A 186 6.59 17.40 -12.65
C VAL A 186 6.18 17.99 -11.30
N GLY A 187 5.61 17.16 -10.43
CA GLY A 187 5.06 17.55 -9.15
C GLY A 187 5.86 17.00 -7.97
N LEU A 188 6.02 17.80 -6.93
CA LEU A 188 6.57 17.36 -5.64
C LEU A 188 5.44 17.29 -4.61
N ASN A 189 5.14 16.09 -4.15
CA ASN A 189 4.09 15.84 -3.17
C ASN A 189 4.70 15.74 -1.76
N ILE A 190 4.15 16.52 -0.83
CA ILE A 190 4.61 16.61 0.56
C ILE A 190 3.46 16.20 1.49
N ALA A 191 3.65 15.16 2.29
CA ALA A 191 2.70 14.75 3.32
C ALA A 191 2.98 15.49 4.64
N LEU A 192 2.05 16.37 5.03
CA LEU A 192 2.15 17.18 6.24
C LEU A 192 1.38 16.52 7.40
N GLY A 193 2.03 16.34 8.56
CA GLY A 193 1.39 15.84 9.79
C GLY A 193 2.29 14.94 10.65
N ALA A 194 2.07 14.98 11.97
CA ALA A 194 2.78 14.12 12.93
C ALA A 194 2.41 12.64 12.81
N LYS A 195 1.17 12.36 12.37
CA LYS A 195 0.65 11.03 12.02
C LYS A 195 0.47 10.86 10.51
N ALA A 196 1.20 11.62 9.69
CA ALA A 196 1.10 11.51 8.24
C ALA A 196 1.52 10.09 7.83
N VAL A 197 0.51 9.27 7.50
CA VAL A 197 0.69 7.95 6.91
C VAL A 197 0.97 8.15 5.43
N GLU A 198 1.75 7.24 4.86
CA GLU A 198 1.99 7.21 3.42
C GLU A 198 0.64 7.23 2.69
N PRO A 199 0.47 8.03 1.62
CA PRO A 199 -0.80 8.10 0.92
C PRO A 199 -1.27 6.68 0.53
N LEU A 200 -2.56 6.38 0.77
CA LEU A 200 -3.11 5.01 0.70
C LEU A 200 -2.83 4.28 -0.62
N TRP A 201 -2.68 5.00 -1.73
CA TRP A 201 -2.34 4.43 -3.03
C TRP A 201 -0.92 3.81 -3.13
N TRP A 202 -0.06 4.03 -2.13
CA TRP A 202 1.27 3.42 -1.97
C TRP A 202 1.20 2.11 -1.20
N VAL A 203 0.09 1.86 -0.51
CA VAL A 203 -0.13 0.66 0.30
C VAL A 203 -0.89 -0.32 -0.58
N ASN A 204 -0.36 -1.53 -0.72
CA ASN A 204 -1.09 -2.59 -1.39
C ASN A 204 -2.32 -2.95 -0.54
N PRO A 205 -3.55 -2.93 -1.09
CA PRO A 205 -4.75 -3.23 -0.31
C PRO A 205 -4.74 -4.63 0.31
N LEU A 206 -3.99 -5.57 -0.28
CA LEU A 206 -3.84 -6.94 0.25
C LEU A 206 -2.79 -7.04 1.36
N ASP A 207 -1.91 -6.04 1.52
CA ASP A 207 -0.91 -6.03 2.60
C ASP A 207 -1.60 -6.10 3.98
N TYR A 208 -2.75 -5.45 4.12
CA TYR A 208 -3.56 -5.56 5.34
C TYR A 208 -4.02 -7.00 5.61
N ALA A 209 -4.57 -7.67 4.60
CA ALA A 209 -5.05 -9.05 4.73
C ALA A 209 -3.91 -10.04 5.01
N TYR A 210 -2.77 -9.91 4.33
CA TYR A 210 -1.60 -10.76 4.56
C TYR A 210 -0.98 -10.55 5.95
N ASN A 211 -0.91 -9.30 6.41
CA ASN A 211 -0.41 -9.02 7.76
C ASN A 211 -1.36 -9.55 8.85
N GLU A 212 -2.67 -9.47 8.63
CA GLU A 212 -3.66 -10.01 9.57
C GLU A 212 -3.71 -11.55 9.55
N ILE A 213 -3.38 -12.22 8.44
CA ILE A 213 -3.25 -13.69 8.38
C ILE A 213 -1.96 -14.17 9.07
N ASN A 214 -0.82 -13.51 8.80
CA ASN A 214 0.47 -13.90 9.39
C ASN A 214 0.55 -13.56 10.89
N GLN A 215 -0.11 -12.49 11.32
CA GLN A 215 -0.19 -12.08 12.72
C GLN A 215 -1.64 -11.70 13.05
N PRO A 216 -2.51 -12.69 13.32
CA PRO A 216 -3.90 -12.44 13.67
C PRO A 216 -3.97 -11.73 15.03
N ARG A 217 -3.92 -10.40 15.00
CA ARG A 217 -4.09 -9.56 16.20
C ARG A 217 -5.57 -9.32 16.49
N HIS A 218 -6.41 -9.39 15.47
CA HIS A 218 -7.85 -9.14 15.54
C HIS A 218 -8.69 -10.40 15.24
N MET A 219 -8.06 -11.49 14.82
CA MET A 219 -8.74 -12.78 14.63
C MET A 219 -8.87 -13.51 15.97
N LYS A 220 -10.11 -13.72 16.45
CA LYS A 220 -10.39 -14.60 17.59
C LYS A 220 -10.32 -16.05 17.11
N LEU A 221 -9.14 -16.63 17.10
CA LEU A 221 -8.98 -18.06 16.83
C LEU A 221 -9.69 -18.84 17.95
N PRO A 222 -10.49 -19.88 17.63
CA PRO A 222 -11.03 -20.76 18.66
C PRO A 222 -9.86 -21.38 19.42
N LYS A 223 -10.00 -21.50 20.74
CA LYS A 223 -9.01 -22.20 21.55
C LYS A 223 -8.88 -23.63 21.01
N PRO A 224 -7.67 -24.16 20.78
CA PRO A 224 -7.51 -25.56 20.43
C PRO A 224 -8.16 -26.38 21.55
N ILE A 225 -9.12 -27.23 21.18
CA ILE A 225 -9.71 -28.22 22.08
C ILE A 225 -8.70 -29.36 22.07
N LEU A 226 -8.09 -29.59 23.22
CA LEU A 226 -7.24 -30.74 23.45
C LEU A 226 -8.13 -31.77 24.16
N ASP A 227 -8.28 -32.95 23.55
CA ASP A 227 -9.02 -34.04 24.17
C ASP A 227 -8.23 -34.59 25.37
N ASP A 228 -8.97 -35.02 26.36
CA ASP A 228 -8.53 -35.67 27.60
C ASP A 228 -9.36 -36.96 27.69
N GLY A 229 -8.73 -38.08 27.32
CA GLY A 229 -9.39 -39.37 27.12
C GLY A 229 -9.79 -40.08 28.42
N ASP A 230 -9.07 -39.86 29.50
CA ASP A 230 -9.29 -40.51 30.79
C ASP A 230 -9.84 -39.58 31.88
N GLY A 231 -9.87 -38.27 31.63
CA GLY A 231 -10.52 -37.26 32.45
C GLY A 231 -9.72 -36.90 33.70
N ASP A 232 -8.40 -37.10 33.68
CA ASP A 232 -7.52 -36.81 34.81
C ASP A 232 -7.14 -35.31 34.94
N GLY A 233 -7.51 -34.50 33.93
CA GLY A 233 -7.26 -33.06 33.86
C GLY A 233 -6.04 -32.66 33.03
N ILE A 234 -5.34 -33.63 32.42
CA ILE A 234 -4.21 -33.45 31.52
C ILE A 234 -4.59 -34.01 30.15
N THR A 235 -4.26 -33.24 29.11
CA THR A 235 -4.65 -33.60 27.75
C THR A 235 -3.73 -34.70 27.22
N ASP A 236 -4.24 -35.61 26.39
CA ASP A 236 -3.52 -36.79 25.87
C ASP A 236 -2.11 -36.51 25.30
N GLN A 237 -1.86 -35.29 24.79
CA GLN A 237 -0.56 -34.90 24.24
C GLN A 237 0.53 -34.67 25.30
N PHE A 238 0.14 -34.43 26.54
CA PHE A 238 1.03 -34.17 27.67
C PHE A 238 0.94 -35.23 28.75
N ASP A 239 0.03 -36.19 28.60
CA ASP A 239 -0.19 -37.30 29.52
C ASP A 239 0.80 -38.46 29.23
N GLN A 240 1.48 -38.90 30.29
CA GLN A 240 2.41 -40.03 30.26
C GLN A 240 1.73 -41.37 30.62
N GLU A 241 0.54 -41.35 31.23
CA GLU A 241 -0.26 -42.51 31.61
C GLU A 241 -1.67 -42.45 30.97
N PRO A 242 -1.82 -42.79 29.66
CA PRO A 242 -3.06 -42.60 28.88
C PRO A 242 -4.32 -43.35 29.35
N ASN A 243 -4.26 -44.06 30.48
CA ASN A 243 -5.36 -44.84 31.04
C ASN A 243 -5.37 -44.71 32.57
N THR A 244 -5.24 -43.49 33.09
CA THR A 244 -5.29 -43.24 34.52
C THR A 244 -6.67 -43.64 35.07
N PRO A 245 -6.75 -44.43 36.16
CA PRO A 245 -8.01 -44.79 36.77
C PRO A 245 -8.76 -43.55 37.28
N ALA A 246 -10.05 -43.44 36.94
CA ALA A 246 -10.89 -42.30 37.31
C ALA A 246 -10.84 -42.00 38.82
N GLY A 247 -10.49 -40.76 39.17
CA GLY A 247 -10.38 -40.28 40.55
C GLY A 247 -8.98 -40.41 41.18
N THR A 248 -7.99 -40.89 40.43
CA THR A 248 -6.58 -40.89 40.87
C THR A 248 -6.00 -39.48 40.76
N PRO A 249 -5.37 -38.94 41.82
CA PRO A 249 -4.63 -37.69 41.70
C PRO A 249 -3.38 -37.90 40.84
N VAL A 250 -3.23 -37.12 39.78
CA VAL A 250 -2.06 -37.13 38.89
C VAL A 250 -1.14 -35.94 39.12
N ASP A 251 0.12 -36.08 38.73
CA ASP A 251 1.10 -35.00 38.72
C ASP A 251 0.93 -34.08 37.49
N ALA A 252 1.84 -33.12 37.27
CA ALA A 252 1.76 -32.20 36.13
C ALA A 252 2.03 -32.86 34.75
N HIS A 253 2.34 -34.16 34.71
CA HIS A 253 2.65 -34.93 33.51
C HIS A 253 1.67 -36.09 33.29
N GLY A 254 0.58 -36.18 34.05
CA GLY A 254 -0.41 -37.25 33.92
C GLY A 254 0.02 -38.57 34.57
N VAL A 255 1.04 -38.56 35.43
CA VAL A 255 1.47 -39.77 36.13
C VAL A 255 0.71 -39.89 37.44
N SER A 256 0.16 -41.07 37.72
CA SER A 256 -0.49 -41.36 39.00
C SER A 256 0.45 -41.08 40.18
N ARG A 257 -0.02 -40.31 41.16
CA ARG A 257 0.78 -39.91 42.32
C ARG A 257 1.17 -41.10 43.19
N ASP A 258 2.46 -41.20 43.51
CA ASP A 258 3.06 -42.15 44.44
C ASP A 258 3.78 -41.32 45.54
N THR A 259 3.22 -41.31 46.75
CA THR A 259 3.66 -40.44 47.84
C THR A 259 4.90 -40.95 48.58
N ASP A 260 5.12 -42.27 48.65
CA ASP A 260 6.24 -42.88 49.38
C ASP A 260 7.33 -43.49 48.46
N GLY A 261 7.09 -43.51 47.16
CA GLY A 261 8.03 -43.92 46.12
C GLY A 261 8.24 -45.43 46.07
N ASP A 262 7.31 -46.24 46.57
CA ASP A 262 7.41 -47.69 46.59
C ASP A 262 7.08 -48.36 45.23
N GLY A 263 6.60 -47.57 44.26
CA GLY A 263 6.24 -47.98 42.91
C GLY A 263 4.77 -48.37 42.72
N VAL A 264 3.93 -48.22 43.76
CA VAL A 264 2.48 -48.42 43.70
C VAL A 264 1.79 -47.05 43.83
N PRO A 265 0.92 -46.65 42.89
CA PRO A 265 0.20 -45.39 43.01
C PRO A 265 -0.67 -45.33 44.27
N ASP A 266 -0.81 -44.14 44.87
CA ASP A 266 -1.61 -43.86 46.07
C ASP A 266 -3.07 -44.37 45.96
N SER A 267 -3.60 -44.54 44.75
CA SER A 267 -4.95 -45.06 44.50
C SER A 267 -5.09 -46.58 44.64
N LYS A 268 -3.98 -47.32 44.56
CA LYS A 268 -3.92 -48.79 44.71
C LYS A 268 -3.19 -49.21 45.99
N ASP A 269 -2.48 -48.28 46.62
CA ASP A 269 -1.76 -48.50 47.86
C ASP A 269 -2.69 -48.52 49.09
N LYS A 270 -2.65 -49.60 49.85
CA LYS A 270 -3.39 -49.73 51.12
C LYS A 270 -2.68 -49.04 52.29
N GLU A 271 -1.38 -48.80 52.20
CA GLU A 271 -0.53 -48.14 53.19
C GLU A 271 0.12 -46.88 52.60
N LEU A 272 -0.67 -45.79 52.46
CA LEU A 272 -0.25 -44.48 51.89
C LEU A 272 1.16 -43.94 52.28
N ILE A 273 1.73 -44.44 53.38
CA ILE A 273 3.12 -44.20 53.79
C ILE A 273 3.68 -45.53 54.34
N THR A 274 4.35 -46.30 53.50
CA THR A 274 5.13 -47.45 53.94
C THR A 274 6.47 -46.99 54.51
N PRO A 275 6.82 -47.36 55.76
CA PRO A 275 8.14 -47.06 56.32
C PRO A 275 9.24 -47.69 55.45
N THR A 276 10.32 -46.94 55.17
CA THR A 276 11.43 -47.38 54.29
C THR A 276 12.06 -48.72 54.72
N GLN A 277 11.96 -49.06 56.00
CA GLN A 277 12.42 -50.33 56.59
C GLN A 277 11.57 -51.55 56.20
N CYS A 278 10.39 -51.35 55.62
CA CYS A 278 9.43 -52.38 55.23
C CYS A 278 9.31 -52.54 53.71
N GLN A 279 10.11 -51.82 52.92
CA GLN A 279 10.25 -52.03 51.47
C GLN A 279 11.16 -53.23 51.19
N PRO A 280 10.89 -54.05 50.16
CA PRO A 280 9.88 -53.87 49.10
C PRO A 280 8.46 -54.29 49.52
N VAL A 281 7.46 -53.61 48.95
CA VAL A 281 6.03 -53.87 49.13
C VAL A 281 5.51 -54.97 48.20
N ASP A 282 4.29 -55.45 48.45
CA ASP A 282 3.55 -56.31 47.52
C ASP A 282 2.68 -55.48 46.55
N ALA A 283 1.89 -56.16 45.70
CA ALA A 283 1.05 -55.51 44.70
C ALA A 283 -0.08 -54.63 45.28
N ASP A 284 -0.31 -54.69 46.59
CA ASP A 284 -1.30 -53.89 47.31
C ASP A 284 -0.62 -52.76 48.14
N GLY A 285 0.70 -52.55 48.00
CA GLY A 285 1.46 -51.53 48.74
C GLY A 285 1.77 -51.90 50.19
N VAL A 286 1.58 -53.17 50.61
CA VAL A 286 1.82 -53.56 52.01
C VAL A 286 3.28 -53.97 52.22
N GLY A 287 3.97 -53.27 53.13
CA GLY A 287 5.37 -53.50 53.44
C GLY A 287 5.65 -54.80 54.21
N LYS A 288 6.68 -55.54 53.80
CA LYS A 288 7.21 -56.69 54.57
C LYS A 288 8.18 -56.20 55.63
N CYS A 289 7.65 -55.75 56.77
CA CYS A 289 8.50 -55.32 57.88
C CYS A 289 9.33 -56.48 58.44
N PRO A 290 10.66 -56.33 58.60
CA PRO A 290 11.46 -57.30 59.33
C PRO A 290 11.00 -57.35 60.80
N PRO A 291 10.95 -58.54 61.43
CA PRO A 291 10.51 -58.65 62.81
C PRO A 291 11.44 -57.84 63.72
N PRO A 292 10.90 -57.18 64.76
CA PRO A 292 11.70 -56.38 65.69
C PRO A 292 12.80 -57.23 66.33
N ASP A 293 13.95 -56.62 66.66
CA ASP A 293 15.10 -57.34 67.24
C ASP A 293 14.76 -58.09 68.55
N CYS A 294 13.66 -57.73 69.20
CA CYS A 294 13.08 -58.48 70.32
C CYS A 294 12.73 -59.94 69.95
N CYS A 295 12.22 -60.19 68.74
CA CYS A 295 11.91 -61.53 68.27
C CYS A 295 13.18 -62.34 67.96
N LYS A 296 14.25 -61.72 67.45
CA LYS A 296 15.56 -62.39 67.29
C LYS A 296 16.18 -62.77 68.64
N LEU A 297 15.95 -61.95 69.67
CA LEU A 297 16.39 -62.24 71.04
C LEU A 297 15.65 -63.46 71.60
N ILE A 298 14.33 -63.55 71.37
CA ILE A 298 13.52 -64.69 71.81
C ILE A 298 13.92 -65.97 71.05
N ASP A 299 14.11 -65.91 69.73
CA ASP A 299 14.58 -67.05 68.94
C ASP A 299 15.98 -67.52 69.37
N SER A 300 16.91 -66.60 69.65
CA SER A 300 18.24 -66.96 70.15
C SER A 300 18.21 -67.54 71.57
N ILE A 301 17.34 -67.04 72.45
CA ILE A 301 17.11 -67.61 73.79
C ILE A 301 16.48 -69.01 73.69
N MET A 302 15.52 -69.22 72.78
CA MET A 302 14.88 -70.53 72.57
C MET A 302 15.81 -71.55 71.90
N GLN A 303 16.69 -71.13 70.99
CA GLN A 303 17.58 -72.01 70.24
C GLN A 303 18.88 -72.35 70.98
N TYR A 304 19.41 -71.45 71.83
CA TYR A 304 20.70 -71.64 72.49
C TYR A 304 20.65 -71.73 74.03
N GLY A 305 19.51 -71.38 74.65
CA GLY A 305 19.36 -71.36 76.11
C GLY A 305 20.27 -70.34 76.82
N ILE A 306 19.92 -69.95 78.04
CA ILE A 306 20.71 -69.00 78.85
C ILE A 306 22.05 -69.64 79.24
N ARG A 307 23.09 -69.47 78.43
CA ARG A 307 24.46 -69.87 78.75
C ARG A 307 25.19 -68.74 79.46
N GLY A 308 25.11 -68.75 80.79
CA GLY A 308 25.87 -67.81 81.61
C GLY A 308 25.53 -67.95 83.09
N ARG A 309 25.88 -69.09 83.70
CA ARG A 309 25.97 -69.17 85.16
C ARG A 309 27.12 -68.26 85.60
N CYS A 310 26.81 -67.11 86.19
CA CYS A 310 27.76 -66.43 87.07
C CYS A 310 28.01 -67.36 88.26
N ASN A 311 29.18 -68.00 88.30
CA ASN A 311 29.63 -68.76 89.46
C ASN A 311 30.16 -67.77 90.52
N ILE A 312 29.83 -68.04 91.77
CA ILE A 312 30.17 -67.24 92.94
C ILE A 312 31.69 -67.33 93.17
N GLY A 313 32.43 -66.29 92.81
CA GLY A 313 33.90 -66.28 92.86
C GLY A 313 34.56 -65.01 92.31
N ASP A 314 33.93 -64.32 91.36
CA ASP A 314 34.49 -63.11 90.73
C ASP A 314 33.79 -61.81 91.20
N LEU A 315 33.79 -61.59 92.52
CA LEU A 315 33.53 -60.27 93.11
C LEU A 315 34.75 -59.80 93.90
N PRO A 316 35.54 -58.84 93.39
CA PRO A 316 36.40 -58.00 94.20
C PRO A 316 35.69 -56.67 94.52
N SER A 317 35.33 -56.53 95.80
CA SER A 317 34.94 -55.34 96.60
C SER A 317 34.12 -54.21 95.95
#